data_AF-A0AA37PBB9-F1
#
_entry.id   AF-A0AA37PBB9-F1
#
_cell.length_a   1.000
_cell.length_b   1.000
_cell.length_c   1.000
_cell.angle_alpha   90.00
_cell.angle_beta   90.00
_cell.angle_gamma   90.00
#
_symmetry.space_group_name_H-M   'P 1'
#
loop_
_entity.id
_entity.type
_entity.pdbx_description
1 polymer ?
#
loop_
_entity_poly.entity_id
_entity_poly.type
_entity_poly.pdbx_seq_one_letter_code
_entity_poly.pdbx_strand_id
1 'polypeptide(L)'
;MEKDGGAWLAAGDYEDFVRSLCFSDPRLRQRDPKAQIQRIPFTDDGVRVVKLSLENGTFARTADFDEPASLAAHFRNTASLRGRQSIYVVEGLGPGFAGVLGERFSLHPSFFVEHERVVVHNLNWMGESDGVQLPSVIQSRGHLEMKYYEVVTFDRKPTSFRWVCAATGRHIGVSRDFRWDNSPDEMGNYLNVGVVRRKCGVWSRRTEGGGWDCE
;
A
#
# COMPACT_ATOMS: atom_id res chain seq x y z
N MET A 1 20.77 3.54 -19.83
CA MET A 1 20.98 3.27 -18.40
C MET A 1 19.94 2.24 -18.03
N GLU A 2 20.32 0.96 -18.08
CA GLU A 2 19.46 -0.17 -17.70
C GLU A 2 19.00 0.06 -16.27
N LYS A 3 17.71 0.37 -16.10
CA LYS A 3 17.05 0.39 -14.80
C LYS A 3 16.57 -1.03 -14.58
N ASP A 4 16.96 -1.65 -13.47
CA ASP A 4 16.43 -2.92 -12.96
C ASP A 4 14.91 -2.95 -13.06
N GLY A 5 14.39 -3.44 -14.18
CA GLY A 5 12.96 -3.35 -14.50
C GLY A 5 12.19 -4.14 -13.46
N GLY A 6 11.32 -3.50 -12.68
CA GLY A 6 10.44 -4.21 -11.74
C GLY A 6 11.08 -4.69 -10.42
N ALA A 7 12.40 -4.89 -10.36
CA ALA A 7 13.10 -5.46 -9.19
C ALA A 7 12.89 -4.68 -7.90
N TRP A 8 12.68 -3.36 -8.02
CA TRP A 8 12.45 -2.51 -6.86
C TRP A 8 11.14 -2.81 -6.13
N LEU A 9 10.14 -3.38 -6.82
CA LEU A 9 8.78 -3.54 -6.30
C LEU A 9 8.61 -4.83 -5.49
N ALA A 10 9.23 -5.92 -5.93
CA ALA A 10 9.07 -7.22 -5.34
C ALA A 10 10.35 -8.07 -5.46
N ALA A 11 10.61 -8.89 -4.45
CA ALA A 11 11.69 -9.87 -4.45
C ALA A 11 11.17 -11.29 -4.73
N GLY A 12 12.07 -12.19 -5.14
CA GLY A 12 11.77 -13.61 -5.35
C GLY A 12 11.09 -13.91 -6.70
N ASP A 13 10.42 -15.06 -6.80
CA ASP A 13 9.89 -15.58 -8.07
C ASP A 13 8.83 -14.67 -8.72
N TYR A 14 8.15 -13.86 -7.91
CA TYR A 14 7.19 -12.85 -8.40
C TYR A 14 7.88 -11.71 -9.18
N GLU A 15 9.18 -11.48 -8.97
CA GLU A 15 9.94 -10.43 -9.65
C GLU A 15 9.95 -10.61 -11.17
N ASP A 16 10.06 -11.85 -11.66
CA ASP A 16 10.04 -12.13 -13.10
C ASP A 16 8.67 -11.83 -13.72
N PHE A 17 7.59 -12.04 -12.98
CA PHE A 17 6.26 -11.61 -13.40
C PHE A 17 6.17 -10.08 -13.47
N VAL A 18 6.70 -9.37 -12.47
CA VAL A 18 6.75 -7.89 -12.49
C VAL A 18 7.55 -7.38 -13.69
N ARG A 19 8.73 -7.96 -13.95
CA ARG A 19 9.58 -7.63 -15.10
C ARG A 19 8.84 -7.81 -16.43
N SER A 20 8.13 -8.92 -16.59
CA SER A 20 7.37 -9.23 -17.81
C SER A 20 6.33 -8.16 -18.17
N LEU A 21 5.82 -7.46 -17.16
CA LEU A 21 4.79 -6.43 -17.31
C LEU A 21 5.37 -5.01 -17.40
N CYS A 22 6.67 -4.82 -17.28
CA CYS A 22 7.29 -3.49 -17.35
C CYS A 22 7.16 -2.82 -18.73
N PHE A 23 6.97 -3.61 -19.79
CA PHE A 23 6.72 -3.05 -21.12
C PHE A 23 5.33 -2.40 -21.21
N SER A 24 4.29 -3.08 -20.72
CA SER A 24 2.90 -2.64 -20.76
C SER A 24 2.51 -1.68 -19.63
N ASP A 25 3.18 -1.75 -18.48
CA ASP A 25 3.02 -0.81 -17.36
C ASP A 25 4.36 -0.15 -17.02
N PRO A 26 4.66 1.03 -17.61
CA PRO A 26 5.90 1.77 -17.35
C PRO A 26 6.12 2.14 -15.89
N ARG A 27 5.06 2.15 -15.06
CA ARG A 27 5.13 2.45 -13.62
C ARG A 27 5.90 1.40 -12.84
N LEU A 28 6.05 0.20 -13.40
CA LEU A 28 6.84 -0.89 -12.82
C LEU A 28 8.34 -0.72 -13.05
N ARG A 29 8.77 0.13 -13.98
CA ARG A 29 10.20 0.32 -14.31
C ARG A 29 10.97 1.10 -13.23
N GLN A 30 10.27 1.87 -12.41
CA GLN A 30 10.90 2.69 -11.38
C GLN A 30 9.91 3.00 -10.26
N ARG A 31 10.43 3.19 -9.05
CA ARG A 31 9.68 3.67 -7.90
C ARG A 31 9.11 5.09 -8.10
N ASP A 32 8.14 5.51 -7.29
CA ASP A 32 7.67 6.91 -7.24
C ASP A 32 8.82 7.91 -7.08
N PRO A 33 9.06 8.78 -8.09
CA PRO A 33 10.10 9.81 -7.99
C PRO A 33 9.92 10.71 -6.77
N LYS A 34 8.68 10.98 -6.33
CA LYS A 34 8.45 11.79 -5.14
C LYS A 34 8.89 11.07 -3.87
N ALA A 35 8.60 9.77 -3.74
CA ALA A 35 9.05 8.96 -2.61
C ALA A 35 10.59 8.87 -2.58
N GLN A 36 11.23 8.78 -3.76
CA GLN A 36 12.69 8.82 -3.89
C GLN A 36 13.29 10.17 -3.45
N ILE A 37 12.75 11.30 -3.95
CA ILE A 37 13.18 12.65 -3.56
C ILE A 37 13.03 12.87 -2.05
N GLN A 38 11.95 12.34 -1.47
CA GLN A 38 11.65 12.44 -0.04
C GLN A 38 12.40 11.40 0.81
N ARG A 39 13.22 10.54 0.18
CA ARG A 39 14.01 9.48 0.83
C ARG A 39 13.16 8.58 1.73
N ILE A 40 11.93 8.30 1.30
CA ILE A 40 11.06 7.37 2.01
C ILE A 40 11.65 5.98 1.82
N PRO A 41 11.90 5.19 2.87
CA PRO A 41 12.38 3.82 2.70
C PRO A 41 11.32 2.98 1.97
N PHE A 42 11.77 1.96 1.23
CA PHE A 42 10.91 0.91 0.68
C PHE A 42 11.57 -0.41 0.99
N THR A 43 11.35 -0.84 2.23
CA THR A 43 11.99 -1.97 2.89
C THR A 43 10.91 -2.78 3.58
N ASP A 44 11.21 -4.02 3.95
CA ASP A 44 10.27 -4.85 4.72
C ASP A 44 10.20 -4.41 6.20
N ASP A 45 11.09 -3.51 6.65
CA ASP A 45 11.10 -2.95 8.00
C ASP A 45 9.77 -2.28 8.37
N GLY A 46 9.15 -2.77 9.44
CA GLY A 46 7.88 -2.25 9.96
C GLY A 46 6.63 -2.70 9.18
N VAL A 47 6.79 -3.60 8.20
CA VAL A 47 5.66 -4.28 7.56
C VAL A 47 5.15 -5.39 8.48
N ARG A 48 3.84 -5.52 8.58
CA ARG A 48 3.19 -6.53 9.42
C ARG A 48 2.02 -7.15 8.67
N VAL A 49 1.92 -8.47 8.75
CA VAL A 49 0.78 -9.22 8.26
C VAL A 49 0.12 -9.96 9.41
N VAL A 50 -1.18 -9.75 9.58
CA VAL A 50 -2.00 -10.42 10.59
C VAL A 50 -2.99 -11.34 9.90
N LYS A 51 -3.02 -12.62 10.29
CA LYS A 51 -4.01 -13.57 9.82
C LYS A 51 -5.18 -13.64 10.80
N LEU A 52 -6.38 -13.39 10.29
CA LEU A 52 -7.63 -13.72 10.95
C LEU A 52 -8.21 -14.99 10.34
N SER A 53 -8.78 -15.86 11.17
CA SER A 53 -9.49 -17.05 10.71
C SER A 53 -10.87 -17.09 11.33
N LEU A 54 -11.85 -17.59 10.59
CA LEU A 54 -13.19 -17.77 11.11
C LEU A 54 -13.22 -19.04 11.98
N GLU A 55 -13.50 -18.86 13.27
CA GLU A 55 -13.63 -19.93 14.25
C GLU A 55 -14.99 -19.77 14.93
N ASN A 56 -15.86 -20.78 14.83
CA ASN A 56 -17.19 -20.77 15.47
C ASN A 56 -18.05 -19.52 15.15
N GLY A 57 -17.89 -18.93 13.96
CA GLY A 57 -18.65 -17.75 13.53
C GLY A 57 -18.06 -16.40 13.95
N THR A 58 -16.90 -16.37 14.62
CA THR A 58 -16.16 -15.15 14.94
C THR A 58 -14.76 -15.17 14.34
N PHE A 59 -14.23 -14.00 14.00
CA PHE A 59 -12.86 -13.89 13.50
C PHE A 59 -11.89 -13.76 14.68
N ALA A 60 -10.97 -14.72 14.78
CA ALA A 60 -9.89 -14.70 15.74
C ALA A 60 -8.56 -14.45 15.03
N ARG A 61 -7.67 -13.71 15.69
CA ARG A 61 -6.28 -13.53 15.24
C ARG A 61 -5.52 -14.82 15.51
N THR A 62 -5.03 -15.46 14.46
CA THR A 62 -4.41 -16.80 14.55
C THR A 62 -2.93 -16.82 14.22
N ALA A 63 -2.41 -15.82 13.50
CA ALA A 63 -0.98 -15.71 13.23
C ALA A 63 -0.58 -14.27 12.93
N ASP A 64 0.72 -14.01 13.12
CA ASP A 64 1.38 -12.74 12.83
C ASP A 64 2.68 -13.00 12.10
N PHE A 65 2.99 -12.13 11.14
CA PHE A 65 4.19 -12.21 10.34
C PHE A 65 4.79 -10.81 10.22
N ASP A 66 6.02 -10.68 10.69
CA ASP A 66 6.89 -9.51 10.60
C ASP A 66 8.07 -9.74 9.63
N GLU A 67 8.27 -10.98 9.20
CA GLU A 67 9.26 -11.37 8.21
C GLU A 67 8.64 -12.03 6.97
N PRO A 68 9.08 -11.69 5.74
CA PRO A 68 8.59 -12.33 4.52
C PRO A 68 8.78 -13.86 4.51
N ALA A 69 9.89 -14.35 5.08
CA ALA A 69 10.21 -15.77 5.09
C ALA A 69 9.22 -16.60 5.93
N SER A 70 8.77 -16.07 7.07
CA SER A 70 7.79 -16.73 7.93
C SER A 70 6.41 -16.80 7.27
N LEU A 71 6.01 -15.71 6.59
CA LEU A 71 4.78 -15.68 5.78
C LEU A 71 4.82 -16.68 4.62
N ALA A 72 5.93 -16.76 3.89
CA ALA A 72 6.11 -17.72 2.81
C ALA A 72 6.03 -19.17 3.31
N ALA A 73 6.68 -19.47 4.44
CA ALA A 73 6.60 -20.79 5.06
C ALA A 73 5.17 -21.15 5.48
N HIS A 74 4.42 -20.19 6.03
CA HIS A 74 3.00 -20.38 6.35
C HIS A 74 2.16 -20.72 5.12
N PHE A 75 2.37 -20.03 4.00
CA PHE A 75 1.64 -20.32 2.77
C PHE A 75 1.96 -21.69 2.19
N ARG A 76 3.22 -22.13 2.26
CA ARG A 76 3.61 -23.50 1.87
C ARG A 76 2.91 -24.55 2.73
N ASN A 77 2.90 -24.35 4.05
CA ASN A 77 2.30 -25.29 5.00
C ASN A 77 0.77 -25.35 4.90
N THR A 78 0.13 -24.26 4.48
CA THR A 78 -1.33 -24.17 4.39
C THR A 78 -1.89 -24.39 2.99
N ALA A 79 -1.05 -24.63 1.99
CA ALA A 79 -1.46 -24.80 0.60
C ALA A 79 -2.42 -25.99 0.36
N SER A 80 -2.35 -27.03 1.20
CA SER A 80 -3.16 -28.24 1.10
C SER A 80 -4.50 -28.19 1.86
N LEU A 81 -4.75 -27.14 2.65
CA LEU A 81 -5.95 -27.05 3.49
C LEU A 81 -7.14 -26.49 2.71
N ARG A 82 -8.20 -27.29 2.54
CA ARG A 82 -9.42 -26.93 1.81
C ARG A 82 -10.47 -26.25 2.70
N GLY A 83 -11.36 -25.46 2.09
CA GLY A 83 -12.51 -24.85 2.79
C GLY A 83 -12.17 -23.73 3.78
N ARG A 84 -10.91 -23.25 3.80
CA ARG A 84 -10.47 -22.23 4.75
C ARG A 84 -11.09 -20.87 4.43
N GLN A 85 -11.43 -20.12 5.47
CA GLN A 85 -11.83 -18.73 5.42
C GLN A 85 -10.81 -17.91 6.19
N SER A 86 -9.99 -17.14 5.48
CA SER A 86 -8.91 -16.38 6.10
C SER A 86 -8.85 -14.97 5.55
N ILE A 87 -8.59 -14.03 6.46
CA ILE A 87 -8.33 -12.63 6.15
C ILE A 87 -6.86 -12.38 6.49
N TYR A 88 -6.12 -11.79 5.57
CA TYR A 88 -4.76 -11.33 5.78
C TYR A 88 -4.78 -9.81 5.79
N VAL A 89 -4.51 -9.20 6.94
CA VAL A 89 -4.43 -7.74 7.05
C VAL A 89 -2.97 -7.34 6.95
N VAL A 90 -2.63 -6.55 5.93
CA VAL A 90 -1.27 -6.10 5.67
C VAL A 90 -1.14 -4.62 6.04
N GLU A 91 -0.24 -4.30 6.98
CA GLU A 91 0.13 -2.95 7.35
C GLU A 91 1.53 -2.64 6.82
N GLY A 92 1.66 -1.60 6.00
CA GLY A 92 2.92 -1.29 5.32
C GLY A 92 3.07 -2.02 3.98
N LEU A 93 4.19 -1.78 3.29
CA LEU A 93 4.52 -2.44 2.04
C LEU A 93 6.04 -2.45 1.86
N GLY A 94 6.59 -3.62 1.53
CA GLY A 94 8.00 -3.82 1.23
C GLY A 94 8.20 -4.88 0.14
N PRO A 95 9.38 -4.95 -0.50
CA PRO A 95 9.63 -5.85 -1.63
C PRO A 95 9.46 -7.34 -1.30
N GLY A 96 9.89 -7.77 -0.11
CA GLY A 96 9.77 -9.17 0.31
C GLY A 96 8.32 -9.57 0.51
N PHE A 97 7.54 -8.74 1.21
CA PHE A 97 6.11 -8.99 1.39
C PHE A 97 5.32 -8.91 0.08
N ALA A 98 5.61 -7.93 -0.78
CA ALA A 98 5.00 -7.82 -2.10
C ALA A 98 5.26 -9.05 -2.97
N GLY A 99 6.47 -9.62 -2.89
CA GLY A 99 6.83 -10.87 -3.56
C GLY A 99 5.98 -12.04 -3.09
N VAL A 100 5.95 -12.28 -1.78
CA VAL A 100 5.23 -13.43 -1.19
C VAL A 100 3.73 -13.35 -1.43
N LEU A 101 3.12 -12.18 -1.23
CA LEU A 101 1.68 -11.97 -1.42
C LEU A 101 1.32 -12.02 -2.91
N GLY A 102 2.12 -11.35 -3.75
CA GLY A 102 1.96 -11.33 -5.19
C GLY A 102 1.96 -12.73 -5.81
N GLU A 103 2.94 -13.56 -5.42
CA GLU A 103 3.03 -14.95 -5.86
C GLU A 103 1.84 -15.79 -5.37
N ARG A 104 1.56 -15.73 -4.06
CA ARG A 104 0.55 -16.59 -3.43
C ARG A 104 -0.87 -16.34 -3.94
N PHE A 105 -1.19 -15.08 -4.17
CA PHE A 105 -2.52 -14.64 -4.56
C PHE A 105 -2.64 -14.31 -6.05
N SER A 106 -1.53 -14.38 -6.78
CA SER A 106 -1.46 -14.02 -8.20
C SER A 106 -1.97 -12.59 -8.44
N LEU A 107 -1.58 -11.67 -7.56
CA LEU A 107 -1.96 -10.27 -7.66
C LEU A 107 -1.30 -9.65 -8.90
N HIS A 108 -1.94 -8.64 -9.48
CA HIS A 108 -1.30 -7.85 -10.52
C HIS A 108 -0.33 -6.85 -9.87
N PRO A 109 0.91 -6.65 -10.36
CA PRO A 109 1.91 -5.77 -9.72
C PRO A 109 1.43 -4.33 -9.51
N SER A 110 0.54 -3.85 -10.38
CA SER A 110 -0.09 -2.55 -10.20
C SER A 110 -0.84 -2.38 -8.87
N PHE A 111 -1.31 -3.46 -8.24
CA PHE A 111 -1.88 -3.41 -6.89
C PHE A 111 -0.89 -2.78 -5.89
N PHE A 112 0.36 -3.25 -5.90
CA PHE A 112 1.41 -2.73 -5.02
C PHE A 112 1.87 -1.33 -5.44
N VAL A 113 1.96 -1.06 -6.75
CA VAL A 113 2.28 0.29 -7.26
C VAL A 113 1.24 1.31 -6.81
N GLU A 114 -0.04 0.96 -6.90
CA GLU A 114 -1.14 1.82 -6.47
C GLU A 114 -1.02 2.15 -4.97
N HIS A 115 -0.58 1.21 -4.14
CA HIS A 115 -0.31 1.48 -2.73
C HIS A 115 0.96 2.34 -2.52
N GLU A 116 2.05 2.07 -3.24
CA GLU A 116 3.32 2.80 -3.07
C GLU A 116 3.23 4.27 -3.52
N ARG A 117 2.53 4.56 -4.62
CA ARG A 117 2.52 5.89 -5.26
C ARG A 117 1.92 6.97 -4.37
N VAL A 118 2.70 8.03 -4.14
CA VAL A 118 2.28 9.25 -3.44
C VAL A 118 1.68 10.24 -4.42
N VAL A 119 2.19 10.29 -5.65
CA VAL A 119 1.65 11.14 -6.73
C VAL A 119 0.66 10.34 -7.57
N VAL A 120 -0.46 10.97 -7.91
CA VAL A 120 -1.53 10.32 -8.69
C VAL A 120 -1.19 10.31 -10.19
N HIS A 121 -0.42 11.31 -10.65
CA HIS A 121 -0.07 11.54 -12.05
C HIS A 121 1.33 12.18 -12.19
N ASN A 122 2.20 11.52 -12.93
CA ASN A 122 3.51 11.94 -13.38
C ASN A 122 3.50 11.76 -14.90
N LEU A 123 3.60 12.88 -15.59
CA LEU A 123 3.83 12.93 -17.02
C LEU A 123 5.33 13.10 -17.20
N ASN A 124 5.98 12.10 -17.78
CA ASN A 124 7.37 12.30 -18.18
C ASN A 124 7.43 13.19 -19.43
N TRP A 125 8.62 13.70 -19.72
CA TRP A 125 8.88 14.57 -20.86
C TRP A 125 8.66 13.87 -22.23
N MET A 126 8.57 12.54 -22.25
CA MET A 126 8.21 11.74 -23.42
C MET A 126 6.71 11.49 -23.56
N GLY A 127 5.88 12.07 -22.68
CA GLY A 127 4.42 11.96 -22.72
C GLY A 127 3.86 10.68 -22.09
N GLU A 128 4.69 9.82 -21.49
CA GLU A 128 4.18 8.69 -20.70
C GLU A 128 3.55 9.24 -19.42
N SER A 129 2.27 8.94 -19.21
CA SER A 129 1.52 9.27 -18.01
C SER A 129 1.38 8.03 -17.13
N ASP A 130 1.70 8.14 -15.85
CA ASP A 130 1.32 7.12 -14.84
C ASP A 130 -0.15 7.27 -14.36
N GLY A 131 -0.96 7.93 -15.19
CA GLY A 131 -2.41 8.12 -15.09
C GLY A 131 -3.18 6.97 -14.45
N VAL A 132 -4.21 7.31 -13.67
CA VAL A 132 -5.18 6.33 -13.17
C VAL A 132 -5.76 5.59 -14.37
N GLN A 133 -5.68 4.27 -14.34
CA GLN A 133 -6.11 3.45 -15.44
C GLN A 133 -7.63 3.50 -15.60
N LEU A 134 -8.09 3.27 -16.83
CA LEU A 134 -9.52 3.28 -17.14
C LEU A 134 -10.27 2.24 -16.27
N PRO A 135 -11.51 2.54 -15.84
CA PRO A 135 -12.30 1.63 -15.01
C PRO A 135 -12.48 0.21 -15.58
N SER A 136 -12.48 0.07 -16.91
CA SER A 136 -12.50 -1.23 -17.60
C SER A 136 -11.29 -2.10 -17.29
N VAL A 137 -10.13 -1.48 -17.02
CA VAL A 137 -8.90 -2.17 -16.60
C VAL A 137 -8.98 -2.56 -15.12
N ILE A 138 -9.64 -1.74 -14.28
CA ILE A 138 -9.83 -2.01 -12.84
C ILE A 138 -10.69 -3.27 -12.63
N GLN A 139 -11.78 -3.42 -13.39
CA GLN A 139 -12.66 -4.60 -13.31
C GLN A 139 -11.93 -5.92 -13.60
N SER A 140 -10.92 -5.89 -14.47
CA SER A 140 -10.14 -7.09 -14.83
C SER A 140 -9.15 -7.55 -13.75
N ARG A 141 -8.87 -6.72 -12.73
CA ARG A 141 -7.78 -6.95 -11.77
C ARG A 141 -8.20 -7.59 -10.45
N GLY A 142 -9.50 -7.58 -10.15
CA GLY A 142 -10.04 -8.31 -8.99
C GLY A 142 -9.71 -7.70 -7.62
N HIS A 143 -9.27 -6.44 -7.57
CA HIS A 143 -9.02 -5.69 -6.33
C HIS A 143 -9.72 -4.33 -6.33
N LEU A 144 -9.96 -3.80 -5.12
CA LEU A 144 -10.51 -2.46 -4.87
C LEU A 144 -9.49 -1.62 -4.09
N GLU A 145 -9.17 -0.41 -4.55
CA GLU A 145 -8.40 0.58 -3.78
C GLU A 145 -9.35 1.66 -3.24
N MET A 146 -9.24 1.97 -1.96
CA MET A 146 -9.93 3.09 -1.31
C MET A 146 -8.91 4.08 -0.74
N LYS A 147 -9.16 5.37 -0.99
CA LYS A 147 -8.43 6.48 -0.38
C LYS A 147 -9.29 7.10 0.69
N TYR A 148 -8.76 7.25 1.89
CA TYR A 148 -9.45 7.91 2.98
C TYR A 148 -8.55 8.93 3.66
N TYR A 149 -9.17 9.81 4.45
CA TYR A 149 -8.52 10.90 5.13
C TYR A 149 -8.70 10.72 6.63
N GLU A 150 -7.60 10.84 7.36
CA GLU A 150 -7.57 10.72 8.81
C GLU A 150 -7.18 12.06 9.41
N VAL A 151 -7.95 12.54 10.39
CA VAL A 151 -7.63 13.77 11.13
C VAL A 151 -6.76 13.39 12.31
N VAL A 152 -5.58 14.00 12.40
CA VAL A 152 -4.61 13.75 13.47
C VAL A 152 -4.23 15.07 14.14
N THR A 153 -3.93 14.99 15.43
CA THR A 153 -3.40 16.11 16.21
C THR A 153 -1.90 15.91 16.41
N PHE A 154 -1.13 16.98 16.25
CA PHE A 154 0.31 16.99 16.46
C PHE A 154 0.66 17.70 17.76
N ASP A 155 1.71 17.21 18.43
CA ASP A 155 2.23 17.86 19.64
C ASP A 155 2.86 19.23 19.35
N ARG A 156 3.16 19.49 18.07
CA ARG A 156 3.81 20.73 17.62
C ARG A 156 3.09 21.26 16.39
N LYS A 157 2.88 22.56 16.37
CA LYS A 157 2.32 23.28 15.23
C LYS A 157 3.14 23.06 13.97
N PRO A 158 2.52 22.69 12.83
CA PRO A 158 3.21 22.56 11.56
C PRO A 158 3.85 23.88 11.12
N THR A 159 5.15 23.83 10.80
CA THR A 159 5.94 24.99 10.38
C THR A 159 6.02 25.14 8.85
N SER A 160 5.53 24.15 8.10
CA SER A 160 5.63 24.08 6.64
C SER A 160 4.42 23.42 6.01
N PHE A 161 4.17 23.68 4.72
CA PHE A 161 3.09 23.07 3.91
C PHE A 161 3.58 21.75 3.29
N ARG A 162 4.87 21.44 3.45
CA ARG A 162 5.53 20.27 2.88
C ARG A 162 5.67 19.14 3.90
N TRP A 163 4.70 19.00 4.80
CA TRP A 163 4.67 17.90 5.75
C TRP A 163 4.29 16.61 5.02
N VAL A 164 5.04 15.55 5.30
CA VAL A 164 4.80 14.21 4.77
C VAL A 164 4.93 13.18 5.88
N CYS A 165 4.16 12.12 5.78
CA CYS A 165 4.32 10.95 6.64
C CYS A 165 5.67 10.29 6.37
N ALA A 166 6.54 10.20 7.37
CA ALA A 166 7.88 9.63 7.21
C ALA A 166 7.86 8.18 6.73
N ALA A 167 6.84 7.40 7.12
CA ALA A 167 6.70 6.01 6.72
C ALA A 167 6.19 5.82 5.28
N THR A 168 5.43 6.78 4.72
CA THR A 168 4.70 6.56 3.46
C THR A 168 4.92 7.64 2.41
N GLY A 169 5.60 8.74 2.73
CA GLY A 169 5.76 9.92 1.87
C GLY A 169 4.47 10.71 1.61
N ARG A 170 3.32 10.23 2.10
CA ARG A 170 2.02 10.84 1.81
C ARG A 170 1.94 12.23 2.43
N HIS A 171 1.42 13.16 1.64
CA HIS A 171 1.25 14.55 2.06
C HIS A 171 0.27 14.64 3.23
N ILE A 172 0.66 15.44 4.22
CA ILE A 172 -0.17 15.79 5.36
C ILE A 172 -0.70 17.20 5.09
N GLY A 173 -2.01 17.30 4.90
CA GLY A 173 -2.69 18.58 4.82
C GLY A 173 -2.65 19.25 6.18
N VAL A 174 -2.04 20.42 6.29
CA VAL A 174 -1.94 21.17 7.55
C VAL A 174 -2.43 22.58 7.34
N SER A 175 -3.17 23.09 8.31
CA SER A 175 -3.53 24.50 8.38
C SER A 175 -2.40 25.26 9.07
N ARG A 176 -2.11 26.48 8.59
CA ARG A 176 -1.24 27.42 9.29
C ARG A 176 -2.04 28.65 9.67
N ASP A 177 -1.62 29.31 10.75
CA ASP A 177 -2.10 30.61 11.26
C ASP A 177 -3.28 31.20 10.50
N PHE A 178 -4.47 30.68 10.79
CA PHE A 178 -5.71 31.29 10.36
C PHE A 178 -6.11 32.29 11.44
N ARG A 179 -5.59 33.51 11.36
CA ARG A 179 -6.08 34.62 12.17
C ARG A 179 -7.30 35.21 11.45
N TRP A 180 -8.48 34.76 11.83
CA TRP A 180 -9.68 35.56 11.58
C TRP A 180 -9.59 36.78 12.50
N ASP A 181 -9.80 37.97 11.95
CA ASP A 181 -9.53 39.28 12.57
C ASP A 181 -10.24 39.57 13.90
N ASN A 182 -11.06 38.63 14.41
CA ASN A 182 -11.76 38.71 15.68
C ASN A 182 -11.93 37.34 16.38
N SER A 183 -11.07 36.36 16.08
CA SER A 183 -11.15 35.03 16.71
C SER A 183 -10.55 35.03 18.13
N PRO A 184 -11.27 34.51 19.15
CA PRO A 184 -10.74 34.44 20.52
C PRO A 184 -9.48 33.54 20.58
N ASP A 185 -8.55 33.87 21.49
CA ASP A 185 -7.23 33.23 21.63
C ASP A 185 -7.28 31.69 21.84
N GLU A 186 -8.43 31.14 22.24
CA GLU A 186 -8.69 29.70 22.40
C GLU A 186 -8.88 28.94 21.07
N MET A 187 -9.00 29.65 19.93
CA MET A 187 -9.08 29.06 18.58
C MET A 187 -7.72 28.53 18.07
N GLY A 188 -6.67 28.53 18.91
CA GLY A 188 -5.32 28.06 18.56
C GLY A 188 -5.16 26.54 18.40
N ASN A 189 -6.11 25.74 18.91
CA ASN A 189 -5.99 24.28 18.92
C ASN A 189 -6.12 23.63 17.52
N TYR A 190 -6.80 24.28 16.57
CA TYR A 190 -6.90 23.77 15.19
C TYR A 190 -5.59 23.89 14.39
N LEU A 191 -4.65 24.71 14.85
CA LEU A 191 -3.34 24.87 14.20
C LEU A 191 -2.43 23.66 14.41
N ASN A 192 -2.76 22.79 15.34
CA ASN A 192 -2.04 21.54 15.59
C ASN A 192 -2.70 20.34 14.91
N VAL A 193 -3.76 20.55 14.12
CA VAL A 193 -4.48 19.49 13.43
C VAL A 193 -3.99 19.37 11.99
N GLY A 194 -3.84 18.13 11.51
CA GLY A 194 -3.65 17.86 10.10
C GLY A 194 -4.47 16.70 9.60
N VAL A 195 -4.51 16.58 8.28
CA VAL A 195 -5.25 15.55 7.54
C VAL A 195 -4.24 14.67 6.83
N VAL A 196 -4.11 13.43 7.28
CA VAL A 196 -3.24 12.43 6.66
C VAL A 196 -4.03 11.69 5.59
N ARG A 197 -3.43 11.56 4.40
CA ARG A 197 -3.98 10.74 3.32
C ARG A 197 -3.57 9.28 3.52
N ARG A 198 -4.54 8.38 3.51
CA ARG A 198 -4.34 6.93 3.66
C ARG A 198 -4.88 6.18 2.45
N LYS A 199 -4.38 4.96 2.26
CA LYS A 199 -4.83 4.01 1.23
C LYS A 199 -5.13 2.68 1.90
N CYS A 200 -6.17 2.02 1.44
CA CYS A 200 -6.52 0.66 1.80
C CYS A 200 -6.89 -0.08 0.51
N GLY A 201 -6.43 -1.32 0.38
CA GLY A 201 -6.77 -2.20 -0.72
C GLY A 201 -7.56 -3.39 -0.17
N VAL A 202 -8.46 -3.92 -0.98
CA VAL A 202 -9.11 -5.21 -0.70
C VAL A 202 -9.04 -6.07 -1.94
N TRP A 203 -8.57 -7.29 -1.77
CA TRP A 203 -8.59 -8.35 -2.76
C TRP A 203 -9.25 -9.59 -2.16
N SER A 204 -9.96 -10.37 -3.00
CA SER A 204 -10.52 -11.63 -2.54
C SER A 204 -10.57 -12.67 -3.65
N ARG A 205 -10.45 -13.94 -3.25
CA ARG A 205 -10.73 -15.08 -4.12
C ARG A 205 -11.54 -16.14 -3.40
N ARG A 206 -12.31 -16.90 -4.16
CA ARG A 206 -12.90 -18.17 -3.69
C ARG A 206 -11.86 -19.29 -3.78
N THR A 207 -11.88 -20.19 -2.81
CA THR A 207 -11.02 -21.39 -2.78
C THR A 207 -11.85 -22.65 -2.95
N GLU A 208 -11.21 -23.78 -3.24
CA GLU A 208 -11.88 -25.08 -3.34
C GLU A 208 -12.60 -25.43 -2.02
N GLY A 209 -13.77 -26.07 -2.13
CA GLY A 209 -14.55 -26.50 -0.97
C GLY A 209 -15.34 -25.36 -0.29
N GLY A 210 -15.60 -24.26 -0.99
CA GLY A 210 -16.45 -23.15 -0.49
C GLY A 210 -15.73 -22.17 0.45
N GLY A 211 -14.41 -22.25 0.54
CA GLY A 211 -13.59 -21.29 1.28
C GLY A 211 -13.32 -20.00 0.50
N TRP A 212 -12.63 -19.07 1.14
CA TRP A 212 -12.17 -17.82 0.53
C TRP A 212 -10.93 -17.28 1.25
N ASP A 213 -10.05 -16.65 0.48
CA ASP A 213 -8.95 -15.84 1.00
C ASP A 213 -9.27 -14.37 0.67
N CYS A 214 -9.02 -13.48 1.63
CA CYS A 214 -9.13 -12.03 1.48
C CYS A 214 -7.84 -11.38 1.98
N GLU A 215 -7.38 -10.35 1.28
CA GLU A 215 -6.23 -9.51 1.64
C GLU A 215 -6.64 -8.04 1.62
#